data_AF-A0A2N5ZAL7-F1
#
_entry.id   AF-A0A2N5ZAL7-F1
#
_cell.length_a   1.000
_cell.length_b   1.000
_cell.length_c   1.000
_cell.angle_alpha   90.00
_cell.angle_beta   90.00
_cell.angle_gamma   90.00
#
_symmetry.space_group_name_H-M   'P 1'
#
loop_
_entity.id
_entity.type
_entity.pdbx_description
1 polymer ?
#
loop_
_entity_poly.entity_id
_entity_poly.type
_entity_poly.pdbx_seq_one_letter_code
_entity_poly.pdbx_strand_id
1 'polypeptide(L)'
;MAVKCPYCQMTIDERAIKCPHCHSYIIERRKSFRRLFVNSGLNLISTFVGVFLALSLILLIVFNYYGKFQEKYDVKSRVECRANVVFLDEALSFYETMKGEPITKLDKNSVKAISDIIGEKDFHLPVCPLGGEYEIYEKNSVRCSIHGDGL
;
A
#
# COMPACT_ATOMS: atom_id res chain seq x y z
N MET A 1 0.85 68.19 7.94
CA MET A 1 -0.59 67.87 7.81
C MET A 1 -1.15 67.80 9.21
N ALA A 2 -2.34 68.34 9.45
CA ALA A 2 -2.93 68.39 10.79
C ALA A 2 -4.15 67.46 10.84
N VAL A 3 -4.29 66.72 11.95
CA VAL A 3 -5.41 65.79 12.17
C VAL A 3 -6.27 66.31 13.32
N LYS A 4 -7.56 65.99 13.31
CA LYS A 4 -8.45 66.33 14.43
C LYS A 4 -8.38 65.25 15.50
N CYS A 5 -8.35 65.66 16.76
CA CYS A 5 -8.51 64.75 17.87
C CYS A 5 -9.89 64.07 17.79
N PRO A 6 -10.00 62.73 17.92
CA PRO A 6 -11.28 62.04 17.83
C PRO A 6 -12.23 62.34 19.01
N TYR A 7 -11.72 62.89 20.12
CA TYR A 7 -12.51 63.17 21.32
C TYR A 7 -12.97 64.62 21.41
N CYS A 8 -12.04 65.57 21.25
CA CYS A 8 -12.34 67.00 21.40
C CYS A 8 -12.36 67.77 20.07
N GLN A 9 -12.10 67.10 18.94
CA GLN A 9 -12.06 67.68 17.60
C GLN A 9 -11.06 68.82 17.37
N MET A 10 -10.21 69.13 18.35
CA MET A 10 -9.13 70.10 18.20
C MET A 10 -8.12 69.61 17.16
N THR A 11 -7.66 70.53 16.32
CA THR A 11 -6.59 70.29 15.35
C THR A 11 -5.27 70.08 16.09
N ILE A 12 -4.65 68.95 15.85
CA ILE A 12 -3.42 68.51 16.51
C ILE A 12 -2.39 68.04 15.49
N ASP A 13 -1.12 68.01 15.90
CA ASP A 13 -0.04 67.45 15.10
C ASP A 13 -0.28 65.95 14.84
N GLU A 14 -0.01 65.50 13.61
CA GLU A 14 -0.16 64.10 13.21
C GLU A 14 0.73 63.14 13.99
N ARG A 15 1.81 63.64 14.60
CA ARG A 15 2.72 62.88 15.46
C ARG A 15 2.34 62.93 16.94
N ALA A 16 1.28 63.65 17.31
CA ALA A 16 0.87 63.80 18.70
C ALA A 16 0.39 62.46 19.30
N ILE A 17 1.09 61.97 20.31
CA ILE A 17 0.73 60.75 21.06
C ILE A 17 -0.49 61.02 21.97
N LYS A 18 -0.59 62.25 22.49
CA LYS A 18 -1.70 62.76 23.32
C LYS A 18 -2.25 64.04 22.76
N CYS A 19 -3.55 64.25 22.92
CA CYS A 19 -4.14 65.55 22.65
C CYS A 19 -3.71 66.55 23.74
N PRO A 20 -3.17 67.72 23.39
CA PRO A 20 -2.79 68.74 24.39
C PRO A 20 -3.99 69.35 25.12
N HIS A 21 -5.19 69.22 24.55
CA HIS A 21 -6.41 69.82 25.09
C HIS A 21 -7.17 68.87 26.02
N CYS A 22 -7.47 67.65 25.57
CA CYS A 22 -8.24 66.69 26.37
C CYS A 22 -7.37 65.59 26.99
N HIS A 23 -6.05 65.64 26.80
CA HIS A 23 -5.07 64.67 27.31
C HIS A 23 -5.30 63.20 26.93
N SER A 24 -6.28 62.91 26.07
CA SER A 24 -6.58 61.58 25.56
C SER A 24 -5.45 61.08 24.66
N TYR A 25 -5.09 59.81 24.80
CA TYR A 25 -4.13 59.13 23.93
C TYR A 25 -4.75 58.84 22.55
N ILE A 26 -4.03 59.11 21.46
CA ILE A 26 -4.56 59.07 20.09
C ILE A 26 -4.05 57.86 19.30
N ILE A 27 -3.01 57.17 19.78
CA ILE A 27 -2.29 56.16 19.01
C ILE A 27 -2.44 54.78 19.65
N GLU A 28 -3.22 53.87 19.06
CA GLU A 28 -2.81 52.46 18.95
C GLU A 28 -3.57 51.52 17.99
N ARG A 29 -4.29 52.00 16.96
CA ARG A 29 -5.02 51.05 16.08
C ARG A 29 -4.20 50.28 15.03
N ARG A 30 -2.93 50.65 14.75
CA ARG A 30 -2.19 50.06 13.60
C ARG A 30 -1.28 48.87 13.92
N LYS A 31 -0.93 48.59 15.19
CA LYS A 31 0.01 47.49 15.53
C LYS A 31 -0.65 46.12 15.75
N SER A 32 -1.93 46.09 16.16
CA SER A 32 -2.64 44.85 16.49
C SER A 32 -2.95 43.99 15.25
N PHE A 33 -3.34 44.61 14.15
CA PHE A 33 -3.81 43.91 12.95
C PHE A 33 -2.71 43.09 12.25
N ARG A 34 -1.46 43.58 12.24
CA ARG A 34 -0.32 42.88 11.62
C ARG A 34 0.06 41.58 12.36
N ARG A 35 -0.06 41.54 13.69
CA ARG A 35 0.24 40.32 14.47
C ARG A 35 -0.82 39.24 14.28
N LEU A 36 -2.09 39.62 14.14
CA LEU A 36 -3.19 38.69 13.87
C LEU A 36 -2.99 37.97 12.53
N PHE A 37 -2.64 38.68 11.46
CA PHE A 37 -2.41 38.05 10.15
C PHE A 37 -1.19 37.12 10.11
N VAL A 38 -0.09 37.49 10.77
CA VAL A 38 1.14 36.68 10.77
C VAL A 38 0.95 35.39 11.55
N ASN A 39 0.27 35.42 12.70
CA ASN A 39 0.02 34.22 13.50
C ASN A 39 -0.99 33.27 12.84
N SER A 40 -2.04 33.80 12.19
CA SER A 40 -3.00 32.97 11.45
C SER A 40 -2.41 32.33 10.20
N GLY A 41 -1.56 33.05 9.46
CA GLY A 41 -0.88 32.51 8.27
C GLY A 41 0.17 31.44 8.60
N LEU A 42 0.97 31.64 9.66
CA LEU A 42 1.96 30.64 10.10
C LEU A 42 1.30 29.33 10.55
N ASN A 43 0.16 29.42 11.24
CA ASN A 43 -0.57 28.24 11.73
C ASN A 43 -1.18 27.40 10.59
N LEU A 44 -1.64 28.04 9.52
CA LEU A 44 -2.11 27.32 8.34
C LEU A 44 -0.97 26.57 7.66
N ILE A 45 0.16 27.25 7.40
CA ILE A 45 1.32 26.64 6.75
C ILE A 45 1.88 25.48 7.61
N SER A 46 2.01 25.68 8.91
CA SER A 46 2.51 24.63 9.81
C SER A 46 1.58 23.42 9.86
N THR A 47 0.26 23.63 9.81
CA THR A 47 -0.72 22.54 9.73
C THR A 47 -0.61 21.80 8.41
N PHE A 48 -0.49 22.49 7.27
CA PHE A 48 -0.33 21.84 5.97
C PHE A 48 0.96 21.02 5.89
N VAL A 49 2.07 21.57 6.38
CA VAL A 49 3.35 20.84 6.42
C VAL A 49 3.25 19.62 7.33
N GLY A 50 2.64 19.76 8.51
CA GLY A 50 2.43 18.65 9.44
C GLY A 50 1.58 17.52 8.84
N VAL A 51 0.47 17.87 8.19
CA VAL A 51 -0.39 16.88 7.51
C VAL A 51 0.35 16.22 6.35
N PHE A 52 1.09 16.98 5.55
CA PHE A 52 1.86 16.43 4.43
C PHE A 52 2.94 15.44 4.89
N LEU A 53 3.67 15.78 5.95
CA LEU A 53 4.67 14.89 6.55
C LEU A 53 4.03 13.63 7.14
N ALA A 54 2.89 13.76 7.84
CA ALA A 54 2.16 12.63 8.38
C ALA A 54 1.66 11.68 7.27
N LEU A 55 1.06 12.22 6.20
CA LEU A 55 0.62 11.43 5.05
C LEU A 55 1.78 10.74 4.35
N SER A 56 2.91 11.44 4.16
CA SER A 56 4.12 10.87 3.56
C SER A 56 4.67 9.71 4.39
N LEU A 57 4.66 9.84 5.72
CA LEU A 57 5.11 8.80 6.65
C LEU A 57 4.18 7.59 6.65
N ILE A 58 2.86 7.80 6.60
CA ILE A 58 1.87 6.72 6.45
C ILE A 58 2.10 5.97 5.13
N LEU A 59 2.29 6.68 4.01
CA LEU A 59 2.56 6.05 2.72
C LEU A 59 3.84 5.20 2.74
N LEU A 60 4.91 5.66 3.40
CA LEU A 60 6.14 4.88 3.55
C LEU A 60 5.93 3.61 4.38
N ILE A 61 5.19 3.68 5.49
CA ILE A 61 4.87 2.51 6.32
C ILE A 61 4.04 1.51 5.51
N VAL A 62 3.01 1.99 4.83
CA VAL A 62 2.13 1.18 3.97
C VAL A 62 2.97 0.49 2.90
N PHE A 63 3.79 1.23 2.15
CA PHE A 63 4.63 0.65 1.10
C PHE A 63 5.59 -0.43 1.63
N ASN A 64 6.25 -0.18 2.77
CA ASN A 64 7.14 -1.18 3.38
C ASN A 64 6.39 -2.44 3.83
N TYR A 65 5.21 -2.26 4.43
CA TYR A 65 4.36 -3.36 4.87
C TYR A 65 3.86 -4.20 3.69
N TYR A 66 3.35 -3.55 2.64
CA TYR A 66 2.88 -4.22 1.43
C TYR A 66 4.02 -4.97 0.72
N GLY A 67 5.22 -4.39 0.63
CA GLY A 67 6.39 -5.05 0.05
C GLY A 67 6.76 -6.34 0.78
N LYS A 68 6.87 -6.30 2.12
CA LYS A 68 7.15 -7.49 2.94
C LYS A 68 6.04 -8.53 2.88
N PHE A 69 4.78 -8.09 2.79
CA PHE A 69 3.64 -8.99 2.66
C PHE A 69 3.68 -9.71 1.30
N GLN A 70 3.95 -8.99 0.21
CA GLN A 70 4.08 -9.58 -1.12
C GLN A 70 5.24 -10.58 -1.19
N GLU A 71 6.41 -10.26 -0.63
CA GLU A 71 7.54 -11.17 -0.61
C GLU A 71 7.20 -12.48 0.13
N LYS A 72 6.58 -12.40 1.30
CA LYS A 72 6.15 -13.59 2.05
C LYS A 72 5.10 -14.40 1.30
N TYR A 73 4.16 -13.73 0.64
CA TYR A 73 3.12 -14.39 -0.15
C TYR A 73 3.70 -15.10 -1.37
N ASP A 74 4.63 -14.46 -2.09
CA ASP A 74 5.33 -15.04 -3.23
C ASP A 74 6.10 -16.31 -2.83
N VAL A 75 6.93 -16.22 -1.77
CA VAL A 75 7.70 -17.37 -1.27
C VAL A 75 6.78 -18.52 -0.86
N LYS A 76 5.70 -18.24 -0.12
CA LYS A 76 4.74 -19.27 0.27
C LYS A 76 4.10 -19.93 -0.96
N SER A 77 3.69 -19.12 -1.94
CA SER A 77 3.04 -19.61 -3.16
C SER A 77 3.98 -20.49 -4.01
N ARG A 78 5.27 -20.15 -4.08
CA ARG A 78 6.31 -20.95 -4.75
C ARG A 78 6.50 -22.30 -4.05
N VAL A 79 6.57 -22.31 -2.71
CA VAL A 79 6.76 -23.55 -1.93
C VAL A 79 5.57 -24.49 -2.08
N GLU A 80 4.33 -23.99 -1.96
CA GLU A 80 3.12 -24.79 -2.18
C GLU A 80 3.05 -25.29 -3.63
N CYS A 81 3.36 -24.45 -4.61
CA CYS A 81 3.41 -24.87 -6.00
C CYS A 81 4.44 -25.97 -6.25
N ARG A 82 5.62 -25.86 -5.65
CA ARG A 82 6.68 -26.87 -5.76
C ARG A 82 6.27 -28.19 -5.13
N ALA A 83 5.62 -28.17 -3.96
CA ALA A 83 5.10 -29.38 -3.34
C ALA A 83 4.09 -30.10 -4.24
N ASN A 84 3.22 -29.34 -4.91
CA ASN A 84 2.26 -29.88 -5.87
C ASN A 84 2.94 -30.51 -7.09
N VAL A 85 3.97 -29.86 -7.65
CA VAL A 85 4.74 -30.44 -8.77
C VAL A 85 5.37 -31.77 -8.38
N VAL A 86 6.08 -31.81 -7.24
CA VAL A 86 6.72 -33.04 -6.76
C VAL A 86 5.70 -34.16 -6.54
N PHE A 87 4.58 -33.84 -5.91
CA PHE A 87 3.50 -34.81 -5.71
C PHE A 87 2.98 -35.37 -7.04
N LEU A 88 2.77 -34.52 -8.05
CA LEU A 88 2.28 -34.97 -9.36
C LEU A 88 3.34 -35.80 -10.11
N ASP A 89 4.61 -35.44 -10.05
CA ASP A 89 5.71 -36.22 -10.64
C ASP A 89 5.79 -37.62 -10.03
N GLU A 90 5.66 -37.73 -8.71
CA GLU A 90 5.62 -39.00 -8.00
C GLU A 90 4.38 -39.82 -8.38
N ALA A 91 3.21 -39.19 -8.45
CA ALA A 91 1.97 -39.84 -8.84
C ALA A 91 2.03 -40.39 -10.28
N LEU A 92 2.60 -39.63 -11.22
CA LEU A 92 2.80 -40.06 -12.61
C LEU A 92 3.79 -41.21 -12.71
N SER A 93 4.90 -41.14 -11.97
CA SER A 93 5.92 -42.20 -11.93
C SER A 93 5.37 -43.50 -11.33
N PHE A 94 4.57 -43.38 -10.27
CA PHE A 94 3.88 -44.51 -9.66
C PHE A 94 2.85 -45.12 -10.61
N TYR A 95 2.08 -44.28 -11.32
CA TYR A 95 1.14 -44.74 -12.34
C TYR A 95 1.84 -45.54 -13.45
N GLU A 96 2.92 -45.01 -14.04
CA GLU A 96 3.67 -45.71 -15.10
C GLU A 96 4.21 -47.05 -14.59
N THR A 97 4.66 -47.11 -13.34
CA THR A 97 5.17 -48.35 -12.72
C THR A 97 4.06 -49.40 -12.57
N MET A 98 2.84 -48.98 -12.22
CA MET A 98 1.70 -49.88 -12.00
C MET A 98 0.98 -50.31 -13.29
N LYS A 99 0.99 -49.46 -14.32
CA LYS A 99 0.24 -49.69 -15.58
C LYS A 99 1.13 -50.05 -16.76
N GLY A 100 2.43 -49.77 -16.68
CA GLY A 100 3.39 -49.95 -17.76
C GLY A 100 3.30 -48.90 -18.88
N GLU A 101 2.41 -47.92 -18.76
CA GLU A 101 2.20 -46.85 -19.74
C GLU A 101 2.22 -45.48 -19.05
N PRO A 102 2.96 -44.48 -19.61
CA PRO A 102 3.00 -43.15 -19.04
C PRO A 102 1.74 -42.35 -19.38
N ILE A 103 1.33 -41.47 -18.47
CA ILE A 103 0.32 -40.45 -18.76
C ILE A 103 0.99 -39.30 -19.51
N THR A 104 0.41 -38.89 -20.63
CA THR A 104 0.95 -37.85 -21.50
C THR A 104 0.25 -36.50 -21.35
N LYS A 105 -0.90 -36.45 -20.65
CA LYS A 105 -1.65 -35.23 -20.41
C LYS A 105 -2.38 -35.28 -19.07
N LEU A 106 -2.42 -34.17 -18.36
CA LEU A 106 -3.25 -33.98 -17.17
C LEU A 106 -4.65 -33.48 -17.58
N ASP A 107 -5.59 -34.41 -17.70
CA ASP A 107 -7.01 -34.14 -17.95
C ASP A 107 -7.90 -34.88 -16.94
N LYS A 108 -9.24 -34.77 -17.09
CA LYS A 108 -10.18 -35.42 -16.17
C LYS A 108 -10.03 -36.96 -16.13
N ASN A 109 -9.65 -37.58 -17.24
CA ASN A 109 -9.48 -39.03 -17.33
C ASN A 109 -8.20 -39.46 -16.64
N SER A 110 -7.10 -38.74 -16.86
CA SER A 110 -5.83 -39.03 -16.20
C SER A 110 -5.88 -38.80 -14.69
N VAL A 111 -6.55 -37.73 -14.24
CA VAL A 111 -6.77 -37.45 -12.81
C VAL A 111 -7.55 -38.58 -12.16
N LYS A 112 -8.60 -39.09 -12.83
CA LYS A 112 -9.34 -40.25 -12.36
C LYS A 112 -8.46 -41.51 -12.32
N ALA A 113 -7.65 -41.73 -13.36
CA ALA A 113 -6.76 -42.89 -13.42
C ALA A 113 -5.68 -42.87 -12.31
N ILE A 114 -5.19 -41.68 -11.96
CA ILE A 114 -4.28 -41.48 -10.81
C ILE A 114 -5.02 -41.72 -9.49
N SER A 115 -6.21 -41.13 -9.32
CA SER A 115 -7.09 -41.32 -8.15
C SER A 115 -7.37 -42.80 -7.85
N ASP A 116 -7.69 -43.57 -8.89
CA ASP A 116 -7.98 -45.01 -8.80
C ASP A 116 -6.76 -45.82 -8.31
N ILE A 117 -5.54 -45.35 -8.57
CA ILE A 117 -4.29 -46.02 -8.16
C ILE A 117 -3.87 -45.61 -6.74
N ILE A 118 -3.97 -44.33 -6.41
CA ILE A 118 -3.61 -43.82 -5.07
C ILE A 118 -4.66 -44.25 -4.02
N GLY A 119 -5.85 -44.65 -4.47
CA GLY A 119 -6.94 -45.09 -3.60
C GLY A 119 -7.69 -43.94 -2.94
N GLU A 120 -7.50 -42.72 -3.45
CA GLU A 120 -8.06 -41.49 -2.89
C GLU A 120 -9.25 -41.03 -3.75
N LYS A 121 -10.48 -41.30 -3.27
CA LYS A 121 -11.73 -41.06 -4.00
C LYS A 121 -12.00 -39.58 -4.31
N ASP A 122 -11.44 -38.68 -3.51
CA ASP A 122 -11.61 -37.24 -3.65
C ASP A 122 -10.33 -36.56 -4.17
N PHE A 123 -9.49 -37.33 -4.88
CA PHE A 123 -8.31 -36.77 -5.50
C PHE A 123 -8.71 -35.73 -6.55
N HIS A 124 -8.25 -34.50 -6.34
CA HIS A 124 -8.39 -33.41 -7.26
C HIS A 124 -7.01 -32.93 -7.67
N LEU A 125 -6.88 -32.49 -8.92
CA LEU A 125 -5.65 -31.87 -9.36
C LEU A 125 -5.37 -30.65 -8.45
N PRO A 126 -4.19 -30.57 -7.82
CA PRO A 126 -3.88 -29.44 -6.97
C PRO A 126 -3.94 -28.14 -7.77
N VAL A 127 -4.28 -27.05 -7.09
CA VAL A 127 -4.39 -25.72 -7.69
C VAL A 127 -3.19 -24.90 -7.26
N CYS A 128 -2.53 -24.25 -8.22
CA CYS A 128 -1.46 -23.31 -7.90
C CYS A 128 -2.04 -22.10 -7.14
N PRO A 129 -1.42 -21.64 -6.05
CA PRO A 129 -1.95 -20.50 -5.26
C PRO A 129 -2.07 -19.20 -6.06
N LEU A 130 -1.31 -19.06 -7.16
CA LEU A 130 -1.37 -17.91 -8.07
C LEU A 130 -2.30 -18.14 -9.28
N GLY A 131 -3.02 -19.26 -9.33
CA GLY A 131 -3.95 -19.60 -10.42
C GLY A 131 -3.29 -20.21 -11.66
N GLY A 132 -2.06 -20.71 -11.54
CA GLY A 132 -1.35 -21.41 -12.60
C GLY A 132 -1.91 -22.81 -12.87
N GLU A 133 -1.74 -23.27 -14.10
CA GLU A 133 -2.12 -24.61 -14.55
C GLU A 133 -0.90 -25.54 -14.52
N TYR A 134 -1.14 -26.83 -14.27
CA TYR A 134 -0.10 -27.86 -14.29
C TYR A 134 -0.18 -28.66 -15.59
N GLU A 135 0.95 -28.85 -16.25
CA GLU A 135 1.06 -29.61 -17.49
C GLU A 135 2.28 -30.55 -17.48
N ILE A 136 2.16 -31.66 -18.19
CA ILE A 136 3.25 -32.61 -18.38
C ILE A 136 4.13 -32.07 -19.50
N TYR A 137 5.38 -31.77 -19.20
CA TYR A 137 6.32 -31.18 -20.16
C TYR A 137 7.35 -32.19 -20.67
N GLU A 138 7.79 -33.10 -19.81
CA GLU A 138 8.65 -34.23 -20.15
C GLU A 138 8.09 -35.52 -19.54
N LYS A 139 8.72 -36.66 -19.85
CA LYS A 139 8.28 -37.96 -19.34
C LYS A 139 8.23 -37.94 -17.80
N ASN A 140 7.02 -38.05 -17.24
CA ASN A 140 6.72 -37.97 -15.80
C ASN A 140 7.24 -36.70 -15.11
N SER A 141 7.35 -35.59 -15.84
CA SER A 141 7.72 -34.30 -15.27
C SER A 141 6.63 -33.26 -15.55
N VAL A 142 6.19 -32.62 -14.48
CA VAL A 142 5.14 -31.62 -14.44
C VAL A 142 5.78 -30.24 -14.26
N ARG A 143 5.22 -29.26 -14.96
CA ARG A 143 5.53 -27.86 -14.76
C ARG A 143 4.26 -27.06 -14.49
N CYS A 144 4.42 -25.96 -13.77
CA CYS A 144 3.38 -24.95 -13.56
C CYS A 144 3.52 -23.82 -14.58
N SER A 145 2.41 -23.32 -15.13
CA SER A 145 2.44 -22.20 -16.10
C SER A 145 2.97 -20.88 -15.53
N ILE A 146 2.93 -20.70 -14.21
CA ILE A 146 3.39 -19.48 -13.52
C ILE A 146 4.82 -19.61 -12.98
N HIS A 147 5.13 -20.75 -12.34
CA HIS A 147 6.41 -20.97 -11.66
C HIS A 147 7.39 -21.85 -12.45
N GLY A 148 6.98 -22.32 -13.64
CA GLY A 148 7.75 -23.29 -14.43
C GLY A 148 7.94 -24.61 -13.69
N ASP A 149 9.15 -25.11 -13.77
CA ASP A 149 9.72 -26.31 -13.15
C ASP A 149 10.08 -26.11 -11.67
N GLY A 150 9.77 -24.94 -11.09
CA GLY A 150 9.85 -24.72 -9.64
C GLY A 150 11.18 -24.16 -9.13
N LEU A 151 11.90 -23.39 -9.96
CA LEU A 151 13.04 -22.55 -9.59
C LEU A 151 12.77 -21.06 -9.86
#